data_AF-A0A1F4D7H8-F1
#
_entry.id   AF-A0A1F4D7H8-F1
#
_cell.length_a   1.000
_cell.length_b   1.000
_cell.length_c   1.000
_cell.angle_alpha   90.00
_cell.angle_beta   90.00
_cell.angle_gamma   90.00
#
_symmetry.space_group_name_H-M   'P 1'
#
loop_
_entity.id
_entity.type
_entity.pdbx_description
1 polymer ?
#
loop_
_entity_poly.entity_id
_entity_poly.type
_entity_poly.pdbx_seq_one_letter_code
_entity_poly.pdbx_strand_id
1 'polypeptide(L)'
;MRGPRLAQTDKQEQRIATILGNASERSFDRCVERFYQHLRASLQLPCEVTGIEDFDWEEFYVVGPGNPAEHQKLRRTRPSYKDRFELLEIEKDLDSEWMMFPHEDLVAHVRRKFDRKEFRLGLSEIKAVRKGSLNDRLLDDYAVWFVNSR
;
A
#
# COMPACT_ATOMS: atom_id res chain seq x y z
N MET A 1 6.15 -15.70 -29.50
CA MET A 1 6.45 -16.10 -28.11
C MET A 1 5.98 -14.97 -27.19
N ARG A 2 4.97 -15.19 -26.34
CA ARG A 2 4.56 -14.21 -25.32
C ARG A 2 5.56 -14.28 -24.17
N GLY A 3 6.17 -13.14 -23.81
CA GLY A 3 7.23 -13.10 -22.80
C GLY A 3 6.72 -13.33 -21.37
N PRO A 4 7.60 -13.69 -20.43
CA PRO A 4 7.24 -14.03 -19.04
C PRO A 4 6.57 -12.88 -18.27
N ARG A 5 6.80 -11.62 -18.70
CA ARG A 5 6.22 -10.42 -18.08
C ARG A 5 4.71 -10.29 -18.38
N LEU A 6 4.30 -10.55 -19.62
CA LEU A 6 2.87 -10.56 -20.03
C LEU A 6 2.09 -11.64 -19.28
N ALA A 7 2.66 -12.83 -19.12
CA ALA A 7 2.00 -13.95 -18.42
C ALA A 7 1.84 -13.74 -16.91
N GLN A 8 2.65 -12.87 -16.27
CA GLN A 8 2.47 -12.50 -14.86
C GLN A 8 1.34 -11.49 -14.68
N THR A 9 1.27 -10.49 -15.58
CA THR A 9 0.17 -9.52 -15.64
C THR A 9 -1.17 -10.23 -15.80
N ASP A 10 -1.28 -11.19 -16.72
CA ASP A 10 -2.51 -11.98 -16.93
C ASP A 10 -2.98 -12.70 -15.64
N LYS A 11 -2.05 -13.21 -14.83
CA LYS A 11 -2.39 -13.90 -13.57
C LYS A 11 -2.80 -12.93 -12.46
N GLN A 12 -2.24 -11.73 -12.43
CA GLN A 12 -2.61 -10.71 -11.46
C GLN A 12 -4.00 -10.17 -11.75
N GLU A 13 -4.28 -9.84 -13.02
CA GLU A 13 -5.60 -9.43 -13.48
C GLU A 13 -6.66 -10.48 -13.15
N GLN A 14 -6.37 -11.78 -13.35
CA GLN A 14 -7.29 -12.85 -12.96
C GLN A 14 -7.57 -12.91 -11.46
N ARG A 15 -6.56 -12.68 -10.60
CA ARG A 15 -6.76 -12.64 -9.14
C ARG A 15 -7.61 -11.44 -8.73
N ILE A 16 -7.30 -10.26 -9.25
CA ILE A 16 -8.06 -9.03 -9.03
C ILE A 16 -9.51 -9.23 -9.50
N ALA A 17 -9.71 -9.76 -10.71
CA ALA A 17 -11.02 -10.07 -11.25
C ALA A 17 -11.77 -11.13 -10.43
N THR A 18 -11.08 -12.04 -9.74
CA THR A 18 -11.70 -13.00 -8.83
C THR A 18 -12.18 -12.33 -7.55
N ILE A 19 -11.37 -11.44 -6.96
CA ILE A 19 -11.72 -10.65 -5.76
C ILE A 19 -12.92 -9.76 -6.08
N LEU A 20 -12.81 -9.03 -7.18
CA LEU A 20 -13.83 -8.10 -7.63
C LEU A 20 -15.04 -8.85 -8.18
N GLY A 21 -14.93 -9.97 -8.88
CA GLY A 21 -16.05 -10.58 -9.62
C GLY A 21 -16.44 -9.73 -10.85
N ASN A 22 -17.70 -9.80 -11.31
CA ASN A 22 -18.11 -9.09 -12.54
C ASN A 22 -17.95 -7.56 -12.42
N ALA A 23 -16.94 -7.00 -13.10
CA ALA A 23 -16.46 -5.62 -12.93
C ALA A 23 -17.27 -4.57 -13.70
N SER A 24 -18.05 -4.96 -14.72
CA SER A 24 -18.76 -4.02 -15.63
C SER A 24 -19.89 -3.21 -15.00
N GLU A 25 -20.21 -3.43 -13.72
CA GLU A 25 -21.37 -2.83 -13.02
C GLU A 25 -21.03 -2.30 -11.62
N ARG A 26 -19.76 -1.92 -11.36
CA ARG A 26 -19.32 -1.57 -9.99
C ARG A 26 -18.79 -0.16 -9.89
N SER A 27 -19.29 0.56 -8.90
CA SER A 27 -18.63 1.79 -8.44
C SER A 27 -17.28 1.46 -7.82
N PHE A 28 -16.38 2.44 -7.84
CA PHE A 28 -15.08 2.38 -7.17
C PHE A 28 -15.22 1.95 -5.70
N ASP A 29 -16.12 2.60 -4.95
CA ASP A 29 -16.37 2.29 -3.53
C ASP A 29 -16.77 0.83 -3.28
N ARG A 30 -17.56 0.25 -4.19
CA ARG A 30 -17.95 -1.16 -4.09
C ARG A 30 -16.76 -2.09 -4.31
N CYS A 31 -15.83 -1.71 -5.18
CA CYS A 31 -14.59 -2.44 -5.40
C CYS A 31 -13.65 -2.32 -4.20
N VAL A 32 -13.48 -1.11 -3.65
CA VAL A 32 -12.73 -0.88 -2.39
C VAL A 32 -13.29 -1.75 -1.27
N GLU A 33 -14.62 -1.78 -1.09
CA GLU A 33 -15.27 -2.59 -0.06
C GLU A 33 -14.95 -4.09 -0.20
N ARG A 34 -14.96 -4.63 -1.43
CA ARG A 34 -14.62 -6.03 -1.65
C ARG A 34 -13.16 -6.34 -1.40
N PHE A 35 -12.26 -5.43 -1.80
CA PHE A 35 -10.85 -5.55 -1.44
C PHE A 35 -10.68 -5.54 0.07
N TYR A 36 -11.30 -4.60 0.78
CA TYR A 36 -11.24 -4.51 2.24
C TYR A 36 -11.68 -5.82 2.91
N GLN A 37 -12.85 -6.36 2.52
CA GLN A 37 -13.34 -7.63 3.04
C GLN A 37 -12.39 -8.80 2.75
N HIS A 38 -11.88 -8.88 1.52
CA HIS A 38 -10.97 -9.95 1.12
C HIS A 38 -9.63 -9.88 1.87
N LEU A 39 -9.03 -8.69 1.94
CA LEU A 39 -7.74 -8.46 2.59
C LEU A 39 -7.86 -8.69 4.10
N ARG A 40 -8.92 -8.21 4.74
CA ARG A 40 -9.16 -8.41 6.18
C ARG A 40 -9.30 -9.89 6.54
N ALA A 41 -9.87 -10.70 5.65
CA ALA A 41 -10.01 -12.14 5.85
C ALA A 41 -8.73 -12.94 5.52
N SER A 42 -7.83 -12.39 4.71
CA SER A 42 -6.73 -13.16 4.08
C SER A 42 -5.32 -12.74 4.52
N LEU A 43 -5.12 -11.50 4.95
CA LEU A 43 -3.82 -11.00 5.40
C LEU A 43 -3.39 -11.73 6.67
N GLN A 44 -2.13 -12.17 6.68
CA GLN A 44 -1.51 -12.77 7.85
C GLN A 44 -0.85 -11.66 8.67
N LEU A 45 -1.51 -11.19 9.73
CA LEU A 45 -1.06 -10.06 10.54
C LEU A 45 -0.53 -10.52 11.92
N PRO A 46 0.44 -9.80 12.52
CA PRO A 46 1.18 -8.69 11.90
C PRO A 46 2.16 -9.19 10.83
N CYS A 47 2.48 -8.33 9.85
CA CYS A 47 3.52 -8.64 8.86
C CYS A 47 4.42 -7.44 8.57
N GLU A 48 5.63 -7.69 8.09
CA GLU A 48 6.60 -6.63 7.82
C GLU A 48 6.36 -5.99 6.45
N VAL A 49 6.21 -4.67 6.44
CA VAL A 49 5.96 -3.84 5.26
C VAL A 49 6.94 -2.66 5.17
N THR A 50 6.99 -2.03 4.00
CA THR A 50 7.84 -0.85 3.69
C THR A 50 7.15 -0.02 2.60
N GLY A 51 7.56 1.22 2.38
CA GLY A 51 6.97 2.04 1.31
C GLY A 51 7.27 1.48 -0.09
N ILE A 52 6.34 1.65 -1.01
CA ILE A 52 6.53 1.30 -2.42
C ILE A 52 7.51 2.29 -3.05
N GLU A 53 7.19 3.58 -2.90
CA GLU A 53 7.88 4.79 -3.38
C GLU A 53 7.92 5.84 -2.26
N ASP A 54 8.56 6.99 -2.52
CA ASP A 54 8.57 8.10 -1.57
C ASP A 54 7.17 8.59 -1.24
N PHE A 55 6.92 8.83 0.04
CA PHE A 55 5.66 9.43 0.49
C PHE A 55 5.60 10.90 0.07
N ASP A 56 4.40 11.47 -0.03
CA ASP A 56 4.15 12.84 -0.52
C ASP A 56 5.08 13.89 0.10
N TRP A 57 5.28 13.85 1.43
CA TRP A 57 6.17 14.79 2.13
C TRP A 57 7.66 14.61 1.80
N GLU A 58 8.08 13.43 1.32
CA GLU A 58 9.46 13.10 0.97
C GLU A 58 9.85 13.54 -0.45
N GLU A 59 8.89 13.72 -1.37
CA GLU A 59 9.17 14.02 -2.79
C GLU A 59 10.06 15.26 -2.95
N PHE A 60 9.77 16.33 -2.20
CA PHE A 60 10.57 17.55 -2.20
C PHE A 60 12.05 17.31 -1.88
N TYR A 61 12.36 16.29 -1.08
CA TYR A 61 13.72 15.94 -0.67
C TYR A 61 14.36 14.81 -1.49
N VAL A 62 13.54 13.95 -2.10
CA VAL A 62 14.00 12.79 -2.88
C VAL A 62 14.21 13.16 -4.34
N VAL A 63 13.28 13.92 -4.93
CA VAL A 63 13.29 14.35 -6.33
C VAL A 63 13.56 15.85 -6.45
N GLY A 64 13.00 16.63 -5.52
CA GLY A 64 13.10 18.09 -5.51
C GLY A 64 14.44 18.64 -4.99
N PRO A 65 14.52 19.98 -4.79
CA PRO A 65 15.74 20.66 -4.35
C PRO A 65 16.00 20.56 -2.84
N GLY A 66 15.24 19.75 -2.10
CA GLY A 66 15.28 19.68 -0.65
C GLY A 66 16.63 19.26 -0.07
N ASN A 67 16.90 19.72 1.15
CA ASN A 67 18.17 19.45 1.82
C ASN A 67 18.19 18.04 2.46
N PRO A 68 19.19 17.18 2.15
CA PRO A 68 19.27 15.83 2.72
C PRO A 68 19.38 15.78 4.26
N ALA A 69 20.03 16.76 4.90
CA ALA A 69 20.16 16.83 6.36
C ALA A 69 18.82 17.18 7.02
N GLU A 70 18.02 18.03 6.39
CA GLU A 70 16.67 18.35 6.84
C GLU A 70 15.75 17.12 6.70
N HIS A 71 15.81 16.43 5.55
CA HIS A 71 15.10 15.17 5.34
C HIS A 71 15.42 14.16 6.45
N GLN A 72 16.71 13.95 6.74
CA GLN A 72 17.14 13.05 7.80
C GLN A 72 16.60 13.45 9.19
N LYS A 73 16.51 14.76 9.47
CA LYS A 73 15.94 15.25 10.73
C LYS A 73 14.43 14.94 10.81
N LEU A 74 13.69 15.19 9.73
CA LEU A 74 12.23 14.97 9.67
C LEU A 74 11.85 13.50 9.77
N ARG A 75 12.64 12.59 9.17
CA ARG A 75 12.42 11.13 9.25
C ARG A 75 12.43 10.58 10.68
N ARG A 76 13.00 11.32 11.65
CA ARG A 76 12.95 10.91 13.07
C ARG A 76 11.54 10.94 13.64
N THR A 77 10.66 11.78 13.10
CA THR A 77 9.29 11.96 13.59
C THR A 77 8.24 11.55 12.57
N ARG A 78 8.54 11.68 11.27
CA ARG A 78 7.64 11.33 10.16
C ARG A 78 7.88 9.91 9.67
N PRO A 79 6.87 9.23 9.10
CA PRO A 79 7.08 7.94 8.44
C PRO A 79 7.88 8.15 7.16
N SER A 80 8.71 7.17 6.79
CA SER A 80 9.48 7.22 5.53
C SER A 80 9.35 5.93 4.74
N TYR A 81 9.37 6.01 3.42
CA TYR A 81 9.33 4.82 2.55
C TYR A 81 10.51 3.87 2.80
N LYS A 82 11.61 4.40 3.34
CA LYS A 82 12.81 3.64 3.72
C LYS A 82 12.67 2.92 5.07
N ASP A 83 11.62 3.19 5.83
CA ASP A 83 11.41 2.56 7.12
C ASP A 83 10.85 1.14 6.97
N ARG A 84 11.06 0.33 8.01
CA ARG A 84 10.43 -0.98 8.17
C ARG A 84 9.32 -0.86 9.19
N PHE A 85 8.14 -1.33 8.83
CA PHE A 85 6.97 -1.30 9.70
C PHE A 85 6.39 -2.70 9.92
N GLU A 86 5.72 -2.89 11.04
CA GLU A 86 4.75 -3.97 11.24
C GLU A 86 3.37 -3.45 10.82
N LEU A 87 2.75 -4.04 9.80
CA LEU A 87 1.33 -3.83 9.51
C LEU A 87 0.52 -4.56 10.58
N LEU A 88 -0.25 -3.81 11.37
CA LEU A 88 -1.01 -4.31 12.51
C LEU A 88 -2.44 -4.64 12.11
N GLU A 89 -3.06 -3.75 11.34
CA GLU A 89 -4.42 -3.86 10.84
C GLU A 89 -4.60 -3.02 9.58
N ILE A 90 -5.69 -3.29 8.87
CA ILE A 90 -6.19 -2.41 7.82
C ILE A 90 -7.50 -1.79 8.28
N GLU A 91 -7.68 -0.50 8.03
CA GLU A 91 -8.88 0.26 8.40
C GLU A 91 -9.51 0.84 7.12
N LYS A 92 -10.76 1.28 7.22
CA LYS A 92 -11.53 1.91 6.14
C LYS A 92 -12.22 3.15 6.71
N ASP A 93 -12.54 4.13 5.85
CA ASP A 93 -13.27 5.36 6.18
C ASP A 93 -12.52 6.22 7.22
N LEU A 94 -11.18 6.21 7.13
CA LEU A 94 -10.28 7.01 7.94
C LEU A 94 -9.26 7.70 7.03
N ASP A 95 -8.84 8.90 7.43
CA ASP A 95 -7.80 9.65 6.74
C ASP A 95 -6.60 9.90 7.65
N SER A 96 -5.44 10.07 7.03
CA SER A 96 -4.23 10.51 7.71
C SER A 96 -3.50 11.55 6.86
N GLU A 97 -2.80 12.46 7.53
CA GLU A 97 -1.91 13.44 6.88
C GLU A 97 -0.77 12.78 6.08
N TRP A 98 -0.52 11.48 6.31
CA TRP A 98 0.52 10.72 5.62
C TRP A 98 0.01 9.97 4.39
N MET A 99 -1.29 10.05 4.09
CA MET A 99 -1.88 9.36 2.94
C MET A 99 -1.82 10.24 1.70
N MET A 100 -1.36 9.66 0.59
CA MET A 100 -1.36 10.34 -0.71
C MET A 100 -2.77 10.48 -1.30
N PHE A 101 -3.67 9.54 -1.00
CA PHE A 101 -5.02 9.48 -1.56
C PHE A 101 -6.09 9.41 -0.45
N PRO A 102 -6.27 10.49 0.34
CA PRO A 102 -7.29 10.54 1.37
C PRO A 102 -8.69 10.36 0.77
N HIS A 103 -9.62 9.82 1.56
CA HIS A 103 -10.99 9.47 1.21
C HIS A 103 -11.18 8.35 0.18
N GLU A 104 -10.12 7.94 -0.52
CA GLU A 104 -10.19 6.93 -1.58
C GLU A 104 -9.51 5.62 -1.18
N ASP A 105 -8.34 5.69 -0.53
CA ASP A 105 -7.53 4.51 -0.16
C ASP A 105 -8.01 3.84 1.14
N LEU A 106 -7.69 2.56 1.27
CA LEU A 106 -7.70 1.85 2.55
C LEU A 106 -6.52 2.30 3.40
N VAL A 107 -6.70 2.26 4.71
CA VAL A 107 -5.67 2.70 5.66
C VAL A 107 -4.87 1.50 6.15
N ALA A 108 -3.55 1.60 6.07
CA ALA A 108 -2.63 0.71 6.74
C ALA A 108 -2.26 1.29 8.11
N HIS A 109 -2.74 0.67 9.19
CA HIS A 109 -2.25 0.98 10.53
C HIS A 109 -0.96 0.20 10.77
N VAL A 110 0.15 0.96 10.83
CA VAL A 110 1.50 0.40 10.89
C VAL A 110 2.26 0.89 12.11
N ARG A 111 3.19 0.07 12.58
CA ARG A 111 4.14 0.44 13.63
C ARG A 111 5.57 0.35 13.15
N ARG A 112 6.31 1.46 13.22
CA ARG A 112 7.72 1.48 12.83
C ARG A 112 8.55 0.63 13.76
N LYS A 113 9.39 -0.25 13.20
CA LYS A 113 10.13 -1.25 13.98
C LYS A 113 11.18 -0.63 14.90
N PHE A 114 11.82 0.46 14.47
CA PHE A 114 12.96 1.05 15.18
C PHE A 114 12.55 1.76 16.49
N ASP A 115 11.51 2.58 16.47
CA ASP A 115 11.11 3.43 17.60
C ASP A 115 9.66 3.19 18.06
N ARG A 116 8.99 2.19 17.49
CA ARG A 116 7.63 1.74 17.86
C ARG A 116 6.55 2.79 17.66
N LYS A 117 6.83 3.90 16.97
CA LYS A 117 5.81 4.89 16.59
C LYS A 117 4.82 4.29 15.62
N GLU A 118 3.55 4.62 15.82
CA GLU A 118 2.44 4.16 15.00
C GLU A 118 2.02 5.25 14.02
N PHE A 119 1.65 4.82 12.81
CA PHE A 119 1.26 5.67 11.70
C PHE A 119 0.08 5.05 10.97
N ARG A 120 -0.69 5.90 10.31
CA ARG A 120 -1.71 5.50 9.34
C ARG A 120 -1.23 5.96 7.98
N LEU A 121 -1.01 5.01 7.07
CA LEU A 121 -0.50 5.25 5.72
C LEU A 121 -1.53 4.75 4.70
N GLY A 122 -1.43 5.17 3.44
CA GLY A 122 -2.22 4.54 2.38
C GLY A 122 -1.80 3.09 2.21
N LEU A 123 -2.77 2.17 2.16
CA LEU A 123 -2.50 0.76 1.93
C LEU A 123 -1.91 0.55 0.53
N SER A 124 -2.28 1.39 -0.43
CA SER A 124 -1.73 1.39 -1.79
C SER A 124 -0.27 1.86 -1.85
N GLU A 125 0.23 2.50 -0.80
CA GLU A 125 1.57 3.10 -0.73
C GLU A 125 2.61 2.16 -0.09
N ILE A 126 2.18 0.99 0.43
CA ILE A 126 3.04 0.03 1.12
C ILE A 126 3.08 -1.34 0.45
N LYS A 127 4.20 -2.04 0.59
CA LYS A 127 4.40 -3.42 0.12
C LYS A 127 4.97 -4.30 1.22
N ALA A 128 4.71 -5.60 1.12
CA ALA A 128 5.37 -6.56 2.00
C ALA A 128 6.88 -6.59 1.74
N VAL A 129 7.66 -6.79 2.80
CA VAL A 129 9.11 -6.95 2.68
C VAL A 129 9.48 -8.32 2.13
N ARG A 130 8.73 -9.36 2.52
CA ARG A 130 8.98 -10.73 2.08
C ARG A 130 8.33 -10.99 0.73
N LYS A 131 9.11 -10.82 -0.33
CA LYS A 131 8.71 -11.15 -1.72
C LYS A 131 8.22 -12.59 -1.86
N GLY A 132 7.20 -12.79 -2.68
CA GLY A 132 6.58 -14.08 -2.96
C GLY A 132 5.72 -14.66 -1.84
N SER A 133 5.57 -13.95 -0.71
CA SER A 133 4.64 -14.34 0.35
C SER A 133 3.19 -14.14 -0.06
N LEU A 134 2.25 -14.70 0.71
CA LEU A 134 0.82 -14.44 0.50
C LEU A 134 0.53 -12.93 0.65
N ASN A 135 1.03 -12.30 1.71
CA ASN A 135 0.81 -10.87 1.94
C ASN A 135 1.44 -9.99 0.86
N ASP A 136 2.61 -10.35 0.34
CA ASP A 136 3.23 -9.66 -0.81
C ASP A 136 2.27 -9.61 -2.00
N ARG A 137 1.69 -10.77 -2.34
CA ARG A 137 0.71 -10.85 -3.43
C ARG A 137 -0.57 -10.08 -3.14
N LEU A 138 -1.12 -10.21 -1.92
CA LEU A 138 -2.38 -9.56 -1.54
C LEU A 138 -2.27 -8.03 -1.58
N LEU A 139 -1.18 -7.49 -1.03
CA LEU A 139 -0.92 -6.05 -1.02
C LEU A 139 -0.61 -5.53 -2.43
N ASP A 140 0.17 -6.27 -3.22
CA ASP A 140 0.46 -5.92 -4.61
C ASP A 140 -0.79 -5.91 -5.50
N ASP A 141 -1.67 -6.91 -5.36
CA ASP A 141 -2.94 -6.96 -6.10
C ASP A 141 -3.84 -5.75 -5.79
N TYR A 142 -3.87 -5.30 -4.53
CA TYR A 142 -4.60 -4.10 -4.14
C TYR A 142 -3.96 -2.83 -4.71
N ALA A 143 -2.65 -2.63 -4.51
CA ALA A 143 -1.95 -1.43 -4.96
C ALA A 143 -2.04 -1.26 -6.49
N VAL A 144 -1.83 -2.35 -7.24
CA VAL A 144 -1.96 -2.35 -8.71
C VAL A 144 -3.37 -2.03 -9.15
N TRP A 145 -4.38 -2.65 -8.54
CA TRP A 145 -5.77 -2.35 -8.89
C TRP A 145 -6.12 -0.89 -8.59
N PHE A 146 -5.78 -0.41 -7.40
CA PHE A 146 -6.12 0.91 -6.90
C PHE A 146 -5.58 2.01 -7.81
N VAL A 147 -4.27 2.00 -8.11
CA VAL A 147 -3.61 3.02 -8.94
C VAL A 147 -4.14 3.04 -10.38
N ASN A 148 -4.58 1.91 -10.93
CA ASN A 148 -5.10 1.83 -12.30
C ASN A 148 -6.60 2.12 -12.42
N SER A 149 -7.34 2.13 -11.31
CA SER A 149 -8.81 2.24 -11.31
C SER A 149 -9.34 3.51 -10.68
N ARG A 150 -8.44 4.34 -10.13
CA ARG A 150 -8.71 5.64 -9.53
C ARG A 150 -8.79 6.73 -10.60
#